data_AF-A0A0Q4QHS1-F1
#
_entry.id   AF-A0A0Q4QHS1-F1
#
_cell.length_a   1.000
_cell.length_b   1.000
_cell.length_c   1.000
_cell.angle_alpha   90.00
_cell.angle_beta   90.00
_cell.angle_gamma   90.00
#
_symmetry.space_group_name_H-M   'P 1'
#
loop_
_entity.id
_entity.type
_entity.pdbx_description
1 polymer ?
#
loop_
_entity_poly.entity_id
_entity_poly.type
_entity_poly.pdbx_seq_one_letter_code
_entity_poly.pdbx_strand_id
1 'polypeptide(L)'
;MSWLPLALIALAVLLGSLRLCLAPRPPLARLGLLLALQLAAALLLRLALFPPRHAVPADTLLIATAGTTAADMAAIPAAVRLRLPEAPALTDVDRVPDLATALRQHPGTRALVVVGQGLPARDRDVALPPLRFLPAAAPHGLVELQAPPPLAAGARFEVGTHVQGLPQARVELLDPAGHRVAIATPGEDGRVRLAASARDAGDVEFTLRALDAEGKVLDQLPVPVRVQAVAAPALRLLAGAPGPELKYLQRWAADTGATLQTGISVGGGVQLGDAPQAIDAASLARLDLLLLDERRLAALSSAQRTAIAAAMRDGLGVLVRMGGTLDGDARRALREWELDARGGGQTATVQLRDIDTGDGGAAATLDVERFDLAFADTGVVPLLRAADGAAIGGWRAVGRGRIGVLPVADSYTLVLAGHADAHAELWNRVLATLARPLPASPLATLPAWAWAGERTALCGLPAGTRIEAPDRGTTTLVADPHAGNCSGWWPRQAGWHRAVAGDFSAGVRVIDPADARALHAQATREATSALRGSNGITAASALPVPGPRWPWLLGFVLAAALLWWLERRPRPSGGAHAPGSA
;
A
#
# COMPACT_ATOMS: atom_id res chain seq x y z
N MET A 1 -4.84 6.28 -43.05
CA MET A 1 -3.81 5.51 -43.80
C MET A 1 -4.41 4.34 -44.60
N SER A 2 -5.51 4.53 -45.34
CA SER A 2 -6.21 3.45 -46.07
C SER A 2 -5.91 3.39 -47.58
N TRP A 3 -5.13 4.31 -48.14
CA TRP A 3 -4.91 4.42 -49.59
C TRP A 3 -3.86 3.44 -50.15
N LEU A 4 -2.85 3.11 -49.35
CA LEU A 4 -1.74 2.23 -49.74
C LEU A 4 -2.20 0.80 -50.11
N PRO A 5 -3.05 0.10 -49.33
CA PRO A 5 -3.56 -1.22 -49.73
C PRO A 5 -4.46 -1.15 -50.96
N LEU A 6 -5.22 -0.06 -51.15
CA LEU A 6 -6.06 0.12 -52.35
C LEU A 6 -5.23 0.32 -53.61
N ALA A 7 -4.13 1.09 -53.51
CA ALA A 7 -3.19 1.30 -54.61
C ALA A 7 -2.50 0.00 -55.04
N LEU A 8 -2.11 -0.84 -54.08
CA LEU A 8 -1.51 -2.16 -54.36
C LEU A 8 -2.49 -3.11 -55.05
N ILE A 9 -3.76 -3.14 -54.62
CA ILE A 9 -4.79 -3.96 -55.27
C ILE A 9 -5.03 -3.48 -56.70
N ALA A 10 -5.14 -2.17 -56.92
CA ALA A 10 -5.31 -1.61 -58.25
C ALA A 10 -4.12 -1.92 -59.18
N LEU A 11 -2.90 -1.81 -58.67
CA LEU A 11 -1.68 -2.16 -59.41
C LEU A 11 -1.63 -3.65 -59.76
N ALA A 12 -2.00 -4.54 -58.84
CA ALA A 12 -2.04 -5.98 -59.08
C ALA A 12 -3.07 -6.36 -60.16
N VAL A 13 -4.26 -5.73 -60.15
CA VAL A 13 -5.27 -5.92 -61.21
C VAL A 13 -4.75 -5.41 -62.55
N LEU A 14 -4.13 -4.23 -62.60
CA LEU A 14 -3.56 -3.66 -63.82
C LEU A 14 -2.48 -4.55 -64.43
N LEU A 15 -1.53 -5.03 -63.61
CA LEU A 15 -0.46 -5.93 -64.06
C LEU A 15 -1.01 -7.30 -64.50
N GLY A 16 -1.97 -7.84 -63.77
CA GLY A 16 -2.65 -9.09 -64.11
C GLY A 16 -3.45 -9.00 -65.41
N SER A 17 -4.16 -7.88 -65.62
CA SER A 17 -4.91 -7.60 -66.85
C SER A 17 -3.98 -7.37 -68.03
N LEU A 18 -2.88 -6.63 -67.82
CA LEU A 18 -1.85 -6.40 -68.85
C LEU A 18 -1.24 -7.74 -69.31
N ARG A 19 -0.89 -8.63 -68.37
CA ARG A 19 -0.35 -9.97 -68.68
C ARG A 19 -1.32 -10.81 -69.52
N LEU A 20 -2.62 -10.76 -69.23
CA LEU A 20 -3.65 -11.49 -69.99
C LEU A 20 -3.87 -10.92 -71.41
N CYS A 21 -3.62 -9.63 -71.59
CA CYS A 21 -3.69 -8.94 -72.88
C CYS A 21 -2.41 -9.09 -73.73
N LEU A 22 -1.30 -9.57 -73.16
CA LEU A 22 -0.07 -9.88 -73.88
C LEU A 22 -0.11 -11.28 -74.50
N ALA A 23 0.64 -11.49 -75.59
CA ALA A 23 0.61 -12.77 -76.31
C ALA A 23 1.28 -13.90 -75.49
N PRO A 24 0.79 -15.16 -75.58
CA PRO A 24 -0.30 -15.63 -76.42
C PRO A 24 -1.69 -15.40 -75.79
N ARG A 25 -2.52 -14.60 -76.47
CA ARG A 25 -3.83 -14.18 -75.94
C ARG A 25 -4.82 -15.35 -75.87
N PRO A 26 -5.60 -15.49 -74.78
CA PRO A 26 -6.72 -16.42 -74.75
C PRO A 26 -7.84 -15.98 -75.72
N PRO A 27 -8.74 -16.89 -76.16
CA PRO A 27 -9.89 -16.52 -76.98
C PRO A 27 -10.77 -15.48 -76.26
N LEU A 28 -11.40 -14.58 -77.02
CA LEU A 28 -12.09 -13.39 -76.49
C LEU A 28 -13.08 -13.68 -75.35
N ALA A 29 -13.85 -14.78 -75.46
CA ALA A 29 -14.77 -15.20 -74.40
C ALA A 29 -14.07 -15.57 -73.08
N ARG A 30 -12.92 -16.26 -73.16
CA ARG A 30 -12.10 -16.63 -71.99
C ARG A 30 -11.36 -15.42 -71.43
N LEU A 31 -10.90 -14.51 -72.29
CA LEU A 31 -10.29 -13.25 -71.88
C LEU A 31 -11.28 -12.39 -71.08
N GLY A 32 -12.51 -12.22 -71.59
CA GLY A 32 -13.56 -11.46 -70.90
C GLY A 32 -13.92 -12.05 -69.54
N LEU A 33 -14.02 -13.38 -69.44
CA LEU A 33 -14.28 -14.07 -68.16
C LEU A 33 -13.15 -13.86 -67.14
N LEU A 34 -11.89 -13.97 -67.56
CA LEU A 34 -10.73 -13.78 -66.67
C LEU A 34 -10.62 -12.33 -66.16
N LEU A 35 -10.85 -11.34 -67.03
CA LEU A 35 -10.86 -9.93 -66.64
C LEU A 35 -12.00 -9.61 -65.66
N ALA A 36 -13.22 -10.13 -65.93
CA ALA A 36 -14.36 -9.97 -65.03
C ALA A 36 -14.09 -10.61 -63.66
N LEU A 37 -13.46 -11.79 -63.63
CA LEU A 37 -13.16 -12.50 -62.40
C LEU A 37 -12.00 -11.85 -61.62
N GLN A 38 -11.02 -11.23 -62.29
CA GLN A 38 -9.99 -10.40 -61.64
C GLN A 38 -10.60 -9.16 -60.97
N LEU A 39 -11.53 -8.47 -61.64
CA LEU A 39 -12.24 -7.32 -61.07
C LEU A 39 -13.12 -7.75 -59.89
N ALA A 40 -13.82 -8.87 -60.00
CA ALA A 40 -14.63 -9.44 -58.93
C ALA A 40 -13.75 -9.82 -57.71
N ALA A 41 -12.61 -10.48 -57.94
CA ALA A 41 -11.67 -10.83 -56.86
C ALA A 41 -11.11 -9.58 -56.17
N ALA A 42 -10.75 -8.53 -56.92
CA ALA A 42 -10.27 -7.28 -56.36
C ALA A 42 -11.35 -6.55 -55.54
N LEU A 43 -12.59 -6.55 -56.02
CA LEU A 43 -13.74 -5.98 -55.29
C LEU A 43 -14.02 -6.75 -53.99
N LEU A 44 -14.00 -8.08 -54.04
CA LEU A 44 -14.21 -8.93 -52.87
C LEU A 44 -13.07 -8.79 -51.85
N LEU A 45 -11.82 -8.67 -52.31
CA LEU A 45 -10.67 -8.40 -51.45
C LEU A 45 -10.76 -7.01 -50.81
N ARG A 46 -11.22 -6.00 -51.57
CA ARG A 46 -11.49 -4.65 -51.04
C ARG A 46 -12.55 -4.70 -49.94
N LEU A 47 -13.64 -5.45 -50.14
CA LEU A 47 -14.71 -5.59 -49.14
C LEU A 47 -14.26 -6.45 -47.94
N ALA A 48 -13.31 -7.37 -48.11
CA ALA A 48 -12.72 -8.11 -46.99
C ALA A 48 -11.81 -7.22 -46.12
N LEU A 49 -11.03 -6.33 -46.74
CA LEU A 49 -10.15 -5.37 -46.03
C LEU A 49 -10.94 -4.21 -45.42
N PHE A 50 -11.95 -3.72 -46.14
CA PHE A 50 -12.81 -2.60 -45.77
C PHE A 50 -14.28 -3.02 -45.88
N PRO A 51 -14.80 -3.81 -44.92
CA PRO A 51 -16.18 -4.27 -44.96
C PRO A 51 -17.16 -3.08 -44.87
N PRO A 52 -18.34 -3.20 -45.50
CA PRO A 52 -19.38 -2.18 -45.39
C PRO A 52 -19.73 -1.96 -43.92
N ARG A 53 -19.90 -0.69 -43.54
CA ARG A 53 -20.26 -0.33 -42.16
C ARG A 53 -21.77 -0.45 -42.02
N HIS A 54 -22.21 -1.09 -40.93
CA HIS A 54 -23.62 -1.14 -40.57
C HIS A 54 -23.84 -0.37 -39.26
N ALA A 55 -24.99 0.29 -39.18
CA ALA A 55 -25.42 1.00 -37.99
C ALA A 55 -25.90 -0.02 -36.95
N VAL A 56 -25.20 -0.12 -35.82
CA VAL A 56 -25.66 -0.94 -34.69
C VAL A 56 -26.46 -0.04 -33.74
N PRO A 57 -27.67 -0.45 -33.31
CA PRO A 57 -28.44 0.31 -32.32
C PRO A 57 -27.66 0.46 -31.02
N ALA A 58 -27.88 1.58 -30.34
CA ALA A 58 -27.21 1.88 -29.08
C ALA A 58 -27.99 1.25 -27.93
N ASP A 59 -27.46 0.16 -27.39
CA ASP A 59 -28.16 -0.66 -26.42
C ASP A 59 -27.53 -0.60 -25.02
N THR A 60 -28.35 -0.92 -24.01
CA THR A 60 -27.91 -1.11 -22.63
C THR A 60 -27.43 -2.55 -22.46
N LEU A 61 -26.20 -2.70 -21.96
CA LEU A 61 -25.60 -4.00 -21.70
C LEU A 61 -25.84 -4.39 -20.24
N LEU A 62 -26.56 -5.48 -20.02
CA LEU A 62 -26.80 -6.03 -18.68
C LEU A 62 -25.79 -7.14 -18.40
N ILE A 63 -24.95 -6.92 -17.39
CA ILE A 63 -23.89 -7.83 -16.98
C ILE A 63 -24.23 -8.45 -15.62
N ALA A 64 -24.37 -9.77 -15.61
CA ALA A 64 -24.46 -10.57 -14.39
C ALA A 64 -23.06 -10.82 -13.81
N THR A 65 -22.92 -10.60 -12.51
CA THR A 65 -21.72 -10.88 -11.71
C THR A 65 -22.01 -11.93 -10.63
N ALA A 66 -21.06 -12.22 -9.74
CA ALA A 66 -21.27 -13.16 -8.63
C ALA A 66 -22.55 -12.84 -7.85
N GLY A 67 -23.24 -13.86 -7.32
CA GLY A 67 -24.44 -13.69 -6.49
C GLY A 67 -25.69 -13.16 -7.20
N THR A 68 -25.68 -13.02 -8.53
CA THR A 68 -26.86 -12.62 -9.32
C THR A 68 -27.90 -13.75 -9.37
N THR A 69 -29.20 -13.45 -9.19
CA THR A 69 -30.27 -14.43 -9.39
C THR A 69 -30.97 -14.27 -10.74
N ALA A 70 -31.66 -15.32 -11.20
CA ALA A 70 -32.47 -15.26 -12.43
C ALA A 70 -33.61 -14.21 -12.33
N ALA A 71 -34.17 -14.02 -11.13
CA ALA A 71 -35.20 -13.03 -10.88
C ALA A 71 -34.68 -11.59 -11.06
N ASP A 72 -33.47 -11.30 -10.55
CA ASP A 72 -32.84 -9.98 -10.70
C ASP A 72 -32.60 -9.63 -12.17
N MET A 73 -32.19 -10.63 -12.96
CA MET A 73 -31.97 -10.47 -14.40
C MET A 73 -33.26 -10.31 -15.18
N ALA A 74 -34.33 -11.02 -14.79
CA ALA A 74 -35.63 -10.94 -15.44
C ALA A 74 -36.31 -9.58 -15.20
N ALA A 75 -36.11 -8.98 -14.03
CA ALA A 75 -36.69 -7.70 -13.65
C ALA A 75 -36.19 -6.50 -14.48
N ILE A 76 -35.06 -6.64 -15.18
CA ILE A 76 -34.42 -5.54 -15.91
C ILE A 76 -34.60 -5.76 -17.43
N PRO A 77 -35.27 -4.83 -18.13
CA PRO A 77 -35.33 -4.86 -19.58
C PRO A 77 -33.96 -4.48 -20.15
N ALA A 78 -33.33 -5.40 -20.89
CA ALA A 78 -32.06 -5.16 -21.54
C ALA A 78 -32.03 -5.90 -22.88
N ALA A 79 -31.50 -5.24 -23.92
CA ALA A 79 -31.39 -5.81 -25.26
C ALA A 79 -30.34 -6.92 -25.32
N VAL A 80 -29.30 -6.83 -24.49
CA VAL A 80 -28.22 -7.82 -24.41
C VAL A 80 -27.93 -8.17 -22.96
N ARG A 81 -27.93 -9.47 -22.66
CA ARG A 81 -27.67 -10.03 -21.33
C ARG A 81 -26.45 -10.93 -21.41
N LEU A 82 -25.41 -10.62 -20.65
CA LEU A 82 -24.20 -11.43 -20.58
C LEU A 82 -23.85 -11.74 -19.13
N ARG A 83 -23.08 -12.80 -18.92
CA ARG A 83 -22.55 -13.19 -17.61
C ARG A 83 -21.04 -13.29 -17.62
N LEU A 84 -20.41 -12.73 -16.58
CA LEU A 84 -18.98 -12.90 -16.31
C LEU A 84 -18.71 -14.30 -15.72
N PRO A 85 -17.43 -14.75 -15.67
CA PRO A 85 -17.07 -16.06 -15.13
C PRO A 85 -17.52 -16.31 -13.68
N GLU A 86 -17.61 -15.27 -12.85
CA GLU A 86 -17.96 -15.35 -11.43
C GLU A 86 -19.46 -15.47 -11.19
N ALA A 87 -20.28 -15.12 -12.20
CA ALA A 87 -21.72 -15.23 -12.11
C ALA A 87 -22.18 -16.69 -12.16
N PRO A 88 -23.27 -17.05 -11.46
CA PRO A 88 -23.83 -18.39 -11.55
C PRO A 88 -24.28 -18.71 -12.98
N ALA A 89 -24.45 -20.00 -13.28
CA ALA A 89 -25.03 -20.43 -14.54
C ALA A 89 -26.50 -19.99 -14.60
N LEU A 90 -26.81 -19.08 -15.52
CA LEU A 90 -28.15 -18.57 -15.76
C LEU A 90 -28.63 -19.07 -17.12
N THR A 91 -29.90 -19.48 -17.20
CA THR A 91 -30.56 -19.84 -18.46
C THR A 91 -30.72 -18.62 -19.35
N ASP A 92 -30.47 -18.79 -20.66
CA ASP A 92 -30.60 -17.73 -21.68
C ASP A 92 -29.70 -16.50 -21.45
N VAL A 93 -28.54 -16.69 -20.83
CA VAL A 93 -27.51 -15.64 -20.64
C VAL A 93 -26.15 -16.12 -21.12
N ASP A 94 -25.64 -15.48 -22.18
CA ASP A 94 -24.37 -15.85 -22.80
C ASP A 94 -23.18 -15.53 -21.90
N ARG A 95 -22.21 -16.45 -21.86
CA ARG A 95 -20.98 -16.30 -21.08
C ARG A 95 -19.93 -15.54 -21.89
N VAL A 96 -19.30 -14.58 -21.24
CA VAL A 96 -18.11 -13.89 -21.74
C VAL A 96 -16.94 -14.07 -20.75
N PRO A 97 -15.69 -14.08 -21.23
CA PRO A 97 -14.52 -14.29 -20.36
C PRO A 97 -14.20 -13.07 -19.49
N ASP A 98 -14.44 -11.86 -20.00
CA ASP A 98 -14.18 -10.59 -19.31
C ASP A 98 -15.07 -9.47 -19.86
N LEU A 99 -15.16 -8.36 -19.14
CA LEU A 99 -15.97 -7.21 -19.55
C LEU A 99 -15.41 -6.54 -20.80
N ALA A 100 -14.08 -6.52 -20.97
CA ALA A 100 -13.44 -5.96 -22.14
C ALA A 100 -13.87 -6.70 -23.43
N THR A 101 -14.06 -8.01 -23.37
CA THR A 101 -14.55 -8.84 -24.47
C THR A 101 -16.02 -8.55 -24.75
N ALA A 102 -16.84 -8.40 -23.71
CA ALA A 102 -18.23 -7.98 -23.85
C ALA A 102 -18.35 -6.63 -24.59
N LEU A 103 -17.55 -5.63 -24.18
CA LEU A 103 -17.53 -4.31 -24.82
C LEU A 103 -16.99 -4.35 -26.26
N ARG A 104 -16.04 -5.26 -26.57
CA ARG A 104 -15.57 -5.48 -27.94
C ARG A 104 -16.61 -6.17 -28.83
N GLN A 105 -17.39 -7.10 -28.29
CA GLN A 105 -18.48 -7.77 -29.00
C GLN A 105 -19.67 -6.82 -29.21
N HIS A 106 -19.87 -5.87 -28.29
CA HIS A 106 -20.94 -4.88 -28.32
C HIS A 106 -20.40 -3.44 -28.30
N PRO A 107 -19.71 -2.97 -29.36
CA PRO A 107 -19.08 -1.65 -29.40
C PRO A 107 -20.08 -0.46 -29.37
N GLY A 108 -21.37 -0.72 -29.53
CA GLY A 108 -22.45 0.27 -29.39
C GLY A 108 -22.94 0.51 -27.95
N THR A 109 -22.32 -0.12 -26.95
CA THR A 109 -22.73 -0.04 -25.54
C THR A 109 -22.62 1.39 -25.01
N ARG A 110 -23.75 2.02 -24.69
CA ARG A 110 -23.80 3.37 -24.09
C ARG A 110 -24.02 3.39 -22.59
N ALA A 111 -24.64 2.36 -22.05
CA ALA A 111 -24.89 2.21 -20.63
C ALA A 111 -24.63 0.76 -20.22
N LEU A 112 -23.97 0.62 -19.08
CA LEU A 112 -23.64 -0.66 -18.47
C LEU A 112 -24.47 -0.81 -17.20
N VAL A 113 -25.29 -1.86 -17.12
CA VAL A 113 -26.01 -2.21 -15.89
C VAL A 113 -25.34 -3.45 -15.32
N VAL A 114 -24.77 -3.32 -14.13
CA VAL A 114 -24.10 -4.43 -13.43
C VAL A 114 -25.02 -4.91 -12.31
N VAL A 115 -25.33 -6.20 -12.29
CA VAL A 115 -26.15 -6.84 -11.26
C VAL A 115 -25.29 -7.86 -10.50
N GLY A 116 -25.46 -7.94 -9.18
CA GLY A 116 -24.79 -8.93 -8.33
C GLY A 116 -23.87 -8.31 -7.28
N GLN A 117 -22.75 -8.98 -7.01
CA GLN A 117 -21.75 -8.55 -6.02
C GLN A 117 -20.78 -7.48 -6.56
N GLY A 118 -20.75 -7.23 -7.87
CA GLY A 118 -19.93 -6.17 -8.48
C GLY A 118 -18.86 -6.71 -9.43
N LEU A 119 -18.08 -5.80 -10.01
CA LEU A 119 -17.03 -6.10 -10.98
C LEU A 119 -15.72 -6.49 -10.28
N PRO A 120 -15.05 -7.57 -10.70
CA PRO A 120 -13.74 -7.96 -10.17
C PRO A 120 -12.64 -6.96 -10.57
N ALA A 121 -11.50 -6.98 -9.87
CA ALA A 121 -10.36 -6.08 -10.11
C ALA A 121 -10.02 -5.86 -11.59
N ARG A 122 -9.91 -6.95 -12.36
CA ARG A 122 -9.56 -6.92 -13.78
C ARG A 122 -10.50 -6.10 -14.66
N ASP A 123 -11.78 -5.97 -14.27
CA ASP A 123 -12.83 -5.33 -15.07
C ASP A 123 -13.12 -3.89 -14.58
N ARG A 124 -12.49 -3.45 -13.49
CA ARG A 124 -12.61 -2.09 -12.91
C ARG A 124 -11.55 -1.12 -13.42
N ASP A 125 -10.36 -1.63 -13.74
CA ASP A 125 -9.17 -0.82 -14.08
C ASP A 125 -9.14 -0.36 -15.57
N VAL A 126 -10.32 -0.17 -16.18
CA VAL A 126 -10.45 0.24 -17.58
C VAL A 126 -11.44 1.41 -17.71
N ALA A 127 -11.37 2.17 -18.79
CA ALA A 127 -12.36 3.20 -19.08
C ALA A 127 -13.71 2.54 -19.36
N LEU A 128 -14.66 2.69 -18.44
CA LEU A 128 -15.99 2.13 -18.54
C LEU A 128 -17.00 3.16 -19.08
N PRO A 129 -17.99 2.72 -19.88
CA PRO A 129 -19.18 3.51 -20.14
C PRO A 129 -19.92 3.86 -18.84
N PRO A 130 -20.89 4.81 -18.87
CA PRO A 130 -21.78 5.08 -17.75
C PRO A 130 -22.33 3.79 -17.13
N LEU A 131 -21.96 3.55 -15.87
CA LEU A 131 -22.27 2.32 -15.14
C LEU A 131 -23.35 2.59 -14.08
N ARG A 132 -24.40 1.76 -14.10
CA ARG A 132 -25.40 1.67 -13.05
C ARG A 132 -25.23 0.33 -12.35
N PHE A 133 -24.85 0.38 -11.07
CA PHE A 133 -24.70 -0.80 -10.25
C PHE A 133 -25.98 -1.11 -9.47
N LEU A 134 -26.43 -2.36 -9.54
CA LEU A 134 -27.57 -2.91 -8.81
C LEU A 134 -27.06 -4.05 -7.91
N PRO A 135 -26.71 -3.74 -6.64
CA PRO A 135 -26.14 -4.73 -5.73
C PRO A 135 -27.17 -5.81 -5.37
N ALA A 136 -26.71 -7.06 -5.28
CA ALA A 136 -27.51 -8.17 -4.75
C ALA A 136 -27.73 -8.07 -3.22
N ALA A 137 -28.32 -9.09 -2.58
CA ALA A 137 -28.42 -9.17 -1.12
C ALA A 137 -27.04 -9.01 -0.45
N ALA A 138 -26.96 -8.21 0.61
CA ALA A 138 -25.69 -7.91 1.28
C ALA A 138 -24.99 -9.19 1.79
N PRO A 139 -23.65 -9.26 1.76
CA PRO A 139 -22.94 -10.42 2.26
C PRO A 139 -23.18 -10.61 3.77
N HIS A 140 -23.23 -11.87 4.21
CA HIS A 140 -23.34 -12.22 5.62
C HIS A 140 -21.96 -12.68 6.10
N GLY A 141 -21.49 -12.16 7.23
CA GLY A 141 -20.16 -12.46 7.78
C GLY A 141 -19.44 -11.23 8.32
N LEU A 142 -18.12 -11.34 8.41
CA LEU A 142 -17.20 -10.25 8.68
C LEU A 142 -16.94 -9.51 7.37
N VAL A 143 -17.50 -8.31 7.22
CA VAL A 143 -17.53 -7.58 5.95
C VAL A 143 -16.53 -6.42 5.87
N GLU A 144 -15.88 -6.09 6.99
CA GLU A 144 -14.86 -5.04 7.07
C GLU A 144 -13.69 -5.51 7.95
N LEU A 145 -12.46 -5.17 7.56
CA LEU A 145 -11.25 -5.43 8.33
C LEU A 145 -10.39 -4.17 8.38
N GLN A 146 -10.34 -3.54 9.55
CA GLN A 146 -9.41 -2.47 9.86
C GLN A 146 -8.20 -3.05 10.60
N ALA A 147 -7.17 -3.40 9.83
CA ALA A 147 -5.89 -3.85 10.37
C ALA A 147 -5.13 -2.69 11.04
N PRO A 148 -4.38 -2.95 12.11
CA PRO A 148 -3.60 -1.92 12.78
C PRO A 148 -2.46 -1.41 11.88
N PRO A 149 -2.03 -0.14 12.05
CA PRO A 149 -0.83 0.38 11.39
C PRO A 149 0.42 -0.39 11.88
N PRO A 150 1.62 -0.18 11.30
CA PRO A 150 2.84 -0.73 11.88
C PRO A 150 3.05 -0.23 13.32
N LEU A 151 3.39 -1.15 14.24
CA LEU A 151 3.62 -0.87 15.67
C LEU A 151 5.07 -1.13 16.08
N ALA A 152 5.47 -0.59 17.23
CA ALA A 152 6.67 -1.04 17.94
C ALA A 152 6.35 -2.29 18.79
N ALA A 153 7.39 -3.06 19.13
CA ALA A 153 7.28 -4.20 20.04
C ALA A 153 6.69 -3.79 21.39
N GLY A 154 5.75 -4.59 21.91
CA GLY A 154 5.03 -4.33 23.16
C GLY A 154 3.87 -3.34 23.05
N ALA A 155 3.67 -2.67 21.91
CA ALA A 155 2.60 -1.70 21.74
C ALA A 155 1.21 -2.37 21.77
N ARG A 156 0.25 -1.66 22.38
CA ARG A 156 -1.17 -2.00 22.31
C ARG A 156 -1.73 -1.52 20.97
N PHE A 157 -2.58 -2.33 20.36
CA PHE A 157 -3.25 -2.02 19.10
C PHE A 157 -4.74 -2.37 19.16
N GLU A 158 -5.50 -1.80 18.23
CA GLU A 158 -6.91 -2.08 18.04
C GLU A 158 -7.16 -2.65 16.64
N VAL A 159 -8.10 -3.59 16.56
CA VAL A 159 -8.60 -4.17 15.32
C VAL A 159 -10.08 -3.85 15.21
N GLY A 160 -10.47 -3.24 14.11
CA GLY A 160 -11.87 -2.96 13.80
C GLY A 160 -12.44 -3.98 12.82
N THR A 161 -13.69 -4.39 13.04
CA THR A 161 -14.45 -5.19 12.07
C THR A 161 -15.94 -4.84 12.10
N HIS A 162 -16.67 -5.22 11.05
CA HIS A 162 -18.11 -5.03 10.94
C HIS A 162 -18.77 -6.38 10.64
N VAL A 163 -19.75 -6.74 11.49
CA VAL A 163 -20.50 -7.98 11.40
C VAL A 163 -21.84 -7.71 10.72
N GLN A 164 -22.12 -8.43 9.63
CA GLN A 164 -23.35 -8.26 8.87
C GLN A 164 -24.11 -9.58 8.75
N GLY A 165 -25.43 -9.55 8.98
CA GLY A 165 -26.30 -10.72 8.77
C GLY A 165 -26.09 -11.89 9.74
N LEU A 166 -25.34 -11.71 10.83
CA LEU A 166 -25.10 -12.71 11.87
C LEU A 166 -25.73 -12.26 13.21
N PRO A 167 -27.00 -12.63 13.49
CA PRO A 167 -27.66 -12.24 14.73
C PRO A 167 -27.00 -12.94 15.93
N GLN A 168 -26.88 -12.23 17.06
CA GLN A 168 -26.30 -12.74 18.31
C GLN A 168 -24.85 -13.26 18.18
N ALA A 169 -24.12 -12.81 17.14
CA ALA A 169 -22.74 -13.19 16.98
C ALA A 169 -21.86 -12.59 18.09
N ARG A 170 -20.81 -13.32 18.46
CA ARG A 170 -19.70 -12.79 19.26
C ARG A 170 -18.42 -12.86 18.44
N VAL A 171 -17.56 -11.84 18.56
CA VAL A 171 -16.31 -11.78 17.82
C VAL A 171 -15.15 -11.94 18.79
N GLU A 172 -14.27 -12.89 18.48
CA GLU A 172 -13.05 -13.16 19.22
C GLU A 172 -11.82 -12.75 18.40
N LEU A 173 -10.80 -12.25 19.09
CA LEU A 173 -9.46 -12.09 18.55
C LEU A 173 -8.55 -13.14 19.17
N LEU A 174 -7.92 -13.94 18.32
CA LEU A 174 -6.97 -14.99 18.71
C LEU A 174 -5.54 -14.54 18.37
N ASP A 175 -4.61 -14.83 19.27
CA ASP A 175 -3.18 -14.66 19.03
C ASP A 175 -2.64 -15.70 18.03
N PRO A 176 -1.38 -15.56 17.55
CA PRO A 176 -0.78 -16.54 16.64
C PRO A 176 -0.67 -17.97 17.19
N ALA A 177 -0.77 -18.15 18.52
CA ALA A 177 -0.80 -19.45 19.17
C ALA A 177 -2.22 -20.02 19.34
N GLY A 178 -3.25 -19.28 18.90
CA GLY A 178 -4.66 -19.67 18.99
C GLY A 178 -5.35 -19.34 20.32
N HIS A 179 -4.70 -18.60 21.23
CA HIS A 179 -5.31 -18.17 22.48
C HIS A 179 -6.17 -16.93 22.26
N ARG A 180 -7.34 -16.90 22.90
CA ARG A 180 -8.23 -15.73 22.88
C ARG A 180 -7.65 -14.60 23.71
N VAL A 181 -7.33 -13.49 23.05
CA VAL A 181 -6.80 -12.27 23.68
C VAL A 181 -7.87 -11.21 23.90
N ALA A 182 -8.93 -11.22 23.10
CA ALA A 182 -10.07 -10.31 23.26
C ALA A 182 -11.37 -10.93 22.77
N ILE A 183 -12.49 -10.46 23.30
CA ILE A 183 -13.84 -10.84 22.89
C ILE A 183 -14.76 -9.62 23.01
N ALA A 184 -15.68 -9.48 22.06
CA ALA A 184 -16.67 -8.42 22.06
C ALA A 184 -17.93 -8.86 21.31
N THR A 185 -19.07 -8.29 21.69
CA THR A 185 -20.32 -8.40 20.95
C THR A 185 -20.47 -7.22 19.99
N PRO A 186 -21.02 -7.42 18.78
CA PRO A 186 -21.35 -6.33 17.85
C PRO A 186 -22.25 -5.27 18.50
N GLY A 187 -21.96 -4.01 18.23
CA GLY A 187 -22.85 -2.90 18.56
C GLY A 187 -24.12 -2.90 17.70
N GLU A 188 -25.00 -1.92 17.91
CA GLU A 188 -26.23 -1.76 17.11
C GLU A 188 -25.95 -1.58 15.61
N ASP A 189 -24.81 -0.99 15.28
CA ASP A 189 -24.32 -0.80 13.91
C ASP A 189 -23.53 -2.00 13.38
N GLY A 190 -23.45 -3.11 14.13
CA GLY A 190 -22.68 -4.29 13.79
C GLY A 190 -21.17 -4.14 13.95
N ARG A 191 -20.65 -2.97 14.37
CA ARG A 191 -19.21 -2.73 14.48
C ARG A 191 -18.65 -3.31 15.77
N VAL A 192 -17.42 -3.79 15.70
CA VAL A 192 -16.66 -4.36 16.81
C VAL A 192 -15.24 -3.79 16.79
N ARG A 193 -14.74 -3.44 17.97
CA ARG A 193 -13.32 -3.12 18.19
C ARG A 193 -12.75 -4.04 19.24
N LEU A 194 -11.61 -4.65 18.93
CA LEU A 194 -10.90 -5.58 19.80
C LEU A 194 -9.48 -5.06 20.00
N ALA A 195 -9.01 -5.03 21.25
CA ALA A 195 -7.66 -4.56 21.57
C ALA A 195 -6.75 -5.73 21.98
N ALA A 196 -5.50 -5.69 21.55
CA ALA A 196 -4.48 -6.66 21.93
C ALA A 196 -3.09 -5.99 21.95
N SER A 197 -2.05 -6.75 22.27
CA SER A 197 -0.65 -6.32 22.16
C SER A 197 0.20 -7.38 21.49
N ALA A 198 1.21 -6.95 20.73
CA ALA A 198 2.17 -7.84 20.10
C ALA A 198 3.54 -7.61 20.73
N ARG A 199 4.11 -8.67 21.32
CA ARG A 199 5.30 -8.56 22.18
C ARG A 199 6.60 -8.52 21.38
N ASP A 200 6.71 -9.39 20.39
CA ASP A 200 7.94 -9.57 19.62
C ASP A 200 7.86 -8.85 18.27
N ALA A 201 9.02 -8.39 17.79
CA ALA A 201 9.13 -7.81 16.46
C ALA A 201 8.94 -8.89 15.37
N GLY A 202 8.26 -8.50 14.28
CA GLY A 202 7.97 -9.38 13.16
C GLY A 202 6.59 -9.14 12.56
N ASP A 203 6.35 -9.78 11.42
CA ASP A 203 5.03 -9.89 10.80
C ASP A 203 4.30 -11.08 11.44
N VAL A 204 3.20 -10.82 12.15
CA VAL A 204 2.44 -11.84 12.86
C VAL A 204 0.97 -11.81 12.44
N GLU A 205 0.35 -12.99 12.42
CA GLU A 205 -1.04 -13.18 12.02
C GLU A 205 -1.89 -13.48 13.25
N PHE A 206 -2.76 -12.53 13.60
CA PHE A 206 -3.87 -12.77 14.53
C PHE A 206 -5.07 -13.30 13.75
N THR A 207 -6.01 -13.97 14.42
CA THR A 207 -7.24 -14.45 13.76
C THR A 207 -8.46 -13.79 14.40
N LEU A 208 -9.27 -13.11 13.59
CA LEU A 208 -10.62 -12.71 13.97
C LEU A 208 -11.58 -13.85 13.68
N ARG A 209 -12.48 -14.13 14.62
CA ARG A 209 -13.46 -15.20 14.49
C ARG A 209 -14.83 -14.76 14.98
N ALA A 210 -15.84 -14.88 14.12
CA ALA A 210 -17.24 -14.72 14.49
C ALA A 210 -17.82 -16.08 14.90
N LEU A 211 -18.49 -16.11 16.05
CA LEU A 211 -19.12 -17.30 16.61
C LEU A 211 -20.62 -17.06 16.82
N ASP A 212 -21.43 -18.12 16.70
CA ASP A 212 -22.83 -18.10 17.16
C ASP A 212 -22.94 -18.22 18.69
N ALA A 213 -24.17 -18.29 19.21
CA ALA A 213 -24.44 -18.45 20.64
C ALA A 213 -23.86 -19.77 21.18
N GLU A 214 -23.93 -20.85 20.39
CA GLU A 214 -23.45 -22.19 20.72
C GLU A 214 -21.92 -22.34 20.61
N GLY A 215 -21.23 -21.36 20.02
CA GLY A 215 -19.77 -21.36 19.82
C GLY A 215 -19.28 -22.02 18.54
N LYS A 216 -20.16 -22.23 17.57
CA LYS A 216 -19.80 -22.62 16.21
C LYS A 216 -19.20 -21.43 15.48
N VAL A 217 -18.17 -21.68 14.68
CA VAL A 217 -17.55 -20.68 13.81
C VAL A 217 -18.48 -20.35 12.65
N LEU A 218 -18.86 -19.07 12.56
CA LEU A 218 -19.67 -18.51 11.48
C LEU A 218 -18.79 -17.94 10.37
N ASP A 219 -17.72 -17.24 10.73
CA ASP A 219 -16.78 -16.62 9.79
C ASP A 219 -15.43 -16.37 10.48
N GLN A 220 -14.36 -16.22 9.70
CA GLN A 220 -13.01 -15.95 10.20
C GLN A 220 -12.18 -15.13 9.23
N LEU A 221 -11.32 -14.26 9.75
CA LEU A 221 -10.42 -13.42 8.96
C LEU A 221 -9.01 -13.37 9.56
N PRO A 222 -7.96 -13.45 8.73
CA PRO A 222 -6.61 -13.19 9.18
C PRO A 222 -6.41 -11.68 9.40
N VAL A 223 -5.85 -11.31 10.55
CA VAL A 223 -5.49 -9.94 10.90
C VAL A 223 -3.97 -9.80 10.83
N PRO A 224 -3.43 -9.13 9.80
CA PRO A 224 -2.01 -8.84 9.74
C PRO A 224 -1.62 -7.79 10.78
N VAL A 225 -0.64 -8.11 11.60
CA VAL A 225 -0.05 -7.18 12.56
C VAL A 225 1.44 -7.08 12.27
N ARG A 226 1.91 -5.87 11.96
CA ARG A 226 3.32 -5.61 11.62
C ARG A 226 4.01 -4.93 12.79
N VAL A 227 4.90 -5.67 13.44
CA VAL A 227 5.69 -5.16 14.56
C VAL A 227 7.10 -4.86 14.08
N GLN A 228 7.45 -3.58 14.03
CA GLN A 228 8.77 -3.15 13.60
C GLN A 228 9.80 -3.45 14.69
N ALA A 229 10.92 -4.05 14.27
CA ALA A 229 12.11 -4.10 15.10
C ALA A 229 12.69 -2.69 15.18
N VAL A 230 12.47 -2.02 16.31
CA VAL A 230 13.15 -0.76 16.61
C VAL A 230 14.52 -1.12 17.16
N ALA A 231 15.58 -0.67 16.49
CA ALA A 231 16.94 -0.86 16.99
C ALA A 231 17.07 -0.23 18.37
N ALA A 232 17.76 -0.94 19.27
CA ALA A 232 18.09 -0.43 20.59
C ALA A 232 18.87 0.89 20.45
N PRO A 233 18.42 1.97 21.10
CA PRO A 233 19.08 3.27 20.96
C PRO A 233 20.49 3.21 21.55
N ALA A 234 21.43 3.88 20.88
CA ALA A 234 22.80 4.03 21.32
C ALA A 234 22.97 5.32 22.12
N LEU A 235 23.16 5.15 23.43
CA LEU A 235 23.24 6.22 24.41
C LEU A 235 24.68 6.35 24.93
N ARG A 236 25.13 7.59 25.13
CA ARG A 236 26.36 7.86 25.88
C ARG A 236 26.08 8.84 26.98
N LEU A 237 26.35 8.45 28.22
CA LEU A 237 26.22 9.28 29.41
C LEU A 237 27.59 9.70 29.92
N LEU A 238 27.83 11.01 29.97
CA LEU A 238 29.04 11.60 30.53
C LEU A 238 28.69 12.51 31.70
N ALA A 239 29.19 12.16 32.88
CA ALA A 239 28.93 12.88 34.13
C ALA A 239 30.24 13.41 34.73
N GLY A 240 30.17 14.58 35.38
CA GLY A 240 31.27 15.21 36.10
C GLY A 240 31.37 14.79 37.57
N ALA A 241 30.42 14.01 38.09
CA ALA A 241 30.47 13.40 39.43
C ALA A 241 29.53 12.19 39.53
N PRO A 242 29.82 11.22 40.43
CA PRO A 242 28.88 10.14 40.73
C PRO A 242 27.64 10.67 41.47
N GLY A 243 26.49 10.05 41.25
CA GLY A 243 25.23 10.40 41.91
C GLY A 243 24.15 9.31 41.79
N PRO A 244 23.10 9.35 42.63
CA PRO A 244 22.05 8.33 42.64
C PRO A 244 21.31 8.24 41.30
N GLU A 245 21.09 9.38 40.65
CA GLU A 245 20.46 9.46 39.33
C GLU A 245 21.14 8.54 38.30
N LEU A 246 22.47 8.48 38.31
CA LEU A 246 23.24 7.71 37.33
C LEU A 246 22.97 6.21 37.46
N LYS A 247 22.79 5.71 38.68
CA LYS A 247 22.45 4.31 38.94
C LYS A 247 21.10 3.95 38.33
N TYR A 248 20.09 4.80 38.53
CA TYR A 248 18.73 4.53 38.04
C TYR A 248 18.59 4.76 36.55
N LEU A 249 19.35 5.69 35.98
CA LEU A 249 19.49 5.86 34.53
C LEU A 249 20.14 4.64 33.85
N GLN A 250 21.22 4.10 34.43
CA GLN A 250 21.86 2.89 33.91
C GLN A 250 20.89 1.70 33.96
N ARG A 251 20.14 1.56 35.05
CA ARG A 251 19.12 0.52 35.18
C ARG A 251 18.00 0.69 34.15
N TRP A 252 17.45 1.90 34.00
CA TRP A 252 16.43 2.19 33.00
C TRP A 252 16.91 1.90 31.57
N ALA A 253 18.15 2.26 31.24
CA ALA A 253 18.72 1.98 29.93
C ALA A 253 18.84 0.47 29.68
N ALA A 254 19.27 -0.31 30.69
CA ALA A 254 19.32 -1.75 30.60
C ALA A 254 17.90 -2.37 30.44
N ASP A 255 16.93 -1.90 31.23
CA ASP A 255 15.55 -2.37 31.19
C ASP A 255 14.85 -2.06 29.86
N THR A 256 15.22 -0.95 29.20
CA THR A 256 14.72 -0.57 27.86
C THR A 256 15.51 -1.20 26.70
N GLY A 257 16.53 -2.00 27.01
CA GLY A 257 17.41 -2.63 26.02
C GLY A 257 18.34 -1.66 25.30
N ALA A 258 18.44 -0.40 25.75
CA ALA A 258 19.32 0.61 25.19
C ALA A 258 20.79 0.24 25.40
N THR A 259 21.63 0.50 24.39
CA THR A 259 23.08 0.34 24.55
C THR A 259 23.64 1.60 25.19
N LEU A 260 24.06 1.52 26.45
CA LEU A 260 24.54 2.67 27.21
C LEU A 260 26.05 2.59 27.45
N GLN A 261 26.77 3.61 26.99
CA GLN A 261 28.15 3.85 27.38
C GLN A 261 28.21 4.91 28.48
N THR A 262 28.98 4.65 29.53
CA THR A 262 29.06 5.50 30.71
C THR A 262 30.47 6.02 30.95
N GLY A 263 30.58 7.30 31.30
CA GLY A 263 31.84 7.91 31.71
C GLY A 263 31.62 8.92 32.82
N ILE A 264 32.10 8.62 34.02
CA ILE A 264 31.89 9.44 35.21
C ILE A 264 33.25 9.93 35.70
N SER A 265 33.50 11.23 35.61
CA SER A 265 34.72 11.83 36.16
C SER A 265 34.65 11.86 37.69
N VAL A 266 35.73 11.44 38.36
CA VAL A 266 35.86 11.48 39.84
C VAL A 266 36.98 12.40 40.33
N GLY A 267 37.58 13.18 39.42
CA GLY A 267 38.71 14.07 39.71
C GLY A 267 40.07 13.41 39.49
N GLY A 268 41.13 14.22 39.44
CA GLY A 268 42.50 13.73 39.27
C GLY A 268 42.79 13.01 37.95
N GLY A 269 41.97 13.24 36.91
CA GLY A 269 42.07 12.54 35.62
C GLY A 269 41.48 11.13 35.62
N VAL A 270 40.89 10.67 36.72
CA VAL A 270 40.28 9.35 36.86
C VAL A 270 38.82 9.37 36.40
N GLN A 271 38.42 8.33 35.68
CA GLN A 271 37.06 8.11 35.18
C GLN A 271 36.57 6.72 35.59
N LEU A 272 35.32 6.62 36.04
CA LEU A 272 34.59 5.38 36.27
C LEU A 272 33.67 5.08 35.08
N GLY A 273 33.36 3.80 34.87
CA GLY A 273 32.50 3.32 33.78
C GLY A 273 33.30 2.66 32.67
N ASP A 274 32.83 2.84 31.44
CA ASP A 274 33.44 2.25 30.25
C ASP A 274 34.76 2.93 29.87
N ALA A 275 35.54 2.26 29.03
CA ALA A 275 36.81 2.78 28.53
C ALA A 275 36.62 4.17 27.88
N PRO A 276 37.45 5.18 28.22
CA PRO A 276 37.33 6.52 27.67
C PRO A 276 37.42 6.51 26.15
N GLN A 277 36.34 6.92 25.48
CA GLN A 277 36.32 7.12 24.03
C GLN A 277 36.49 8.62 23.72
N ALA A 278 37.18 8.94 22.63
CA ALA A 278 37.25 10.31 22.14
C ALA A 278 35.84 10.89 21.88
N ILE A 279 35.72 12.22 21.89
CA ILE A 279 34.53 12.94 21.42
C ILE A 279 34.89 13.49 20.05
N ASP A 280 34.67 12.67 19.03
CA ASP A 280 35.01 12.94 17.63
C ASP A 280 33.84 12.55 16.70
N ALA A 281 33.96 12.86 15.41
CA ALA A 281 32.89 12.61 14.46
C ALA A 281 32.51 11.11 14.38
N ALA A 282 33.49 10.21 14.42
CA ALA A 282 33.26 8.78 14.25
C ALA A 282 32.55 8.14 15.45
N SER A 283 32.91 8.54 16.67
CA SER A 283 32.25 8.10 17.91
C SER A 283 30.83 8.65 18.02
N LEU A 284 30.64 9.94 17.73
CA LEU A 284 29.34 10.60 17.83
C LEU A 284 28.35 10.15 16.74
N ALA A 285 28.82 9.77 15.54
CA ALA A 285 27.96 9.29 14.46
C ALA A 285 27.21 7.98 14.80
N ARG A 286 27.72 7.18 15.73
CA ARG A 286 27.10 5.93 16.19
C ARG A 286 26.10 6.13 17.33
N LEU A 287 25.95 7.35 17.84
CA LEU A 287 25.07 7.64 18.97
C LEU A 287 23.76 8.25 18.49
N ASP A 288 22.70 7.90 19.21
CA ASP A 288 21.38 8.50 19.06
C ASP A 288 21.16 9.63 20.06
N LEU A 289 21.71 9.50 21.27
CA LEU A 289 21.62 10.51 22.32
C LEU A 289 22.90 10.58 23.17
N LEU A 290 23.44 11.78 23.31
CA LEU A 290 24.51 12.12 24.24
C LEU A 290 23.92 12.83 25.47
N LEU A 291 24.04 12.21 26.65
CA LEU A 291 23.64 12.78 27.93
C LEU A 291 24.87 13.39 28.61
N LEU A 292 24.77 14.66 28.96
CA LEU A 292 25.76 15.43 29.71
C LEU A 292 25.13 15.92 31.01
N ASP A 293 25.87 15.89 32.11
CA ASP A 293 25.50 16.72 33.27
C ASP A 293 26.10 18.14 33.16
N GLU A 294 25.68 19.04 34.05
CA GLU A 294 26.11 20.44 34.03
C GLU A 294 27.62 20.60 34.18
N ARG A 295 28.25 19.75 34.99
CA ARG A 295 29.70 19.77 35.26
C ARG A 295 30.48 19.30 34.04
N ARG A 296 30.00 18.24 33.39
CA ARG A 296 30.66 17.70 32.20
C ARG A 296 30.54 18.66 31.03
N LEU A 297 29.40 19.31 30.88
CA LEU A 297 29.19 20.36 29.89
C LEU A 297 30.19 21.51 30.07
N ALA A 298 30.37 22.00 31.31
CA ALA A 298 31.35 23.05 31.62
C ALA A 298 32.79 22.61 31.30
N ALA A 299 33.12 21.34 31.52
CA ALA A 299 34.46 20.79 31.28
C ALA A 299 34.79 20.48 29.81
N LEU A 300 33.86 20.68 28.86
CA LEU A 300 34.11 20.42 27.44
C LEU A 300 35.10 21.42 26.84
N SER A 301 36.10 20.93 26.11
CA SER A 301 36.99 21.79 25.33
C SER A 301 36.29 22.39 24.11
N SER A 302 36.84 23.48 23.54
CA SER A 302 36.29 24.11 22.34
C SER A 302 36.18 23.13 21.16
N ALA A 303 37.19 22.26 20.98
CA ALA A 303 37.18 21.22 19.94
C ALA A 303 36.03 20.22 20.15
N GLN A 304 35.79 19.80 21.39
CA GLN A 304 34.69 18.88 21.72
C GLN A 304 33.33 19.53 21.48
N ARG A 305 33.16 20.81 21.86
CA ARG A 305 31.92 21.55 21.62
C ARG A 305 31.61 21.70 20.14
N THR A 306 32.63 21.97 19.32
CA THR A 306 32.51 22.03 17.85
C THR A 306 32.17 20.66 17.25
N ALA A 307 32.79 19.58 17.73
CA ALA A 307 32.50 18.22 17.27
C ALA A 307 31.05 17.81 17.57
N ILE A 308 30.57 18.10 18.79
CA ILE A 308 29.18 17.84 19.19
C ILE A 308 28.21 18.70 18.36
N ALA A 309 28.52 19.98 18.14
CA ALA A 309 27.71 20.85 17.28
C ALA A 309 27.60 20.35 15.84
N ALA A 310 28.69 19.80 15.28
CA ALA A 310 28.67 19.15 13.97
C ALA A 310 27.79 17.88 13.99
N ALA A 311 27.98 17.01 14.97
CA ALA A 311 27.19 15.78 15.10
C ALA A 311 25.70 16.05 15.31
N MET A 312 25.33 17.10 16.05
CA MET A 312 23.94 17.54 16.20
C MET A 312 23.35 17.93 14.85
N ARG A 313 24.07 18.70 14.03
CA ARG A 313 23.60 19.05 12.68
C ARG A 313 23.35 17.80 11.81
N ASP A 314 24.11 16.74 12.03
CA ASP A 314 23.99 15.44 11.36
C ASP A 314 22.96 14.48 12.01
N GLY A 315 22.26 14.89 13.07
CA GLY A 315 21.15 14.13 13.66
C GLY A 315 21.34 13.67 15.11
N LEU A 316 22.48 13.93 15.75
CA LEU A 316 22.70 13.54 17.15
C LEU A 316 21.73 14.31 18.09
N GLY A 317 21.11 13.58 19.02
CA GLY A 317 20.46 14.16 20.18
C GLY A 317 21.46 14.52 21.27
N VAL A 318 21.31 15.67 21.90
CA VAL A 318 22.08 16.06 23.09
C VAL A 318 21.12 16.46 24.21
N LEU A 319 21.28 15.83 25.37
CA LEU A 319 20.58 16.20 26.59
C LEU A 319 21.56 16.71 27.62
N VAL A 320 21.27 17.86 28.20
CA VAL A 320 21.94 18.38 29.38
C VAL A 320 21.02 18.20 30.59
N ARG A 321 21.37 17.29 31.48
CA ARG A 321 20.67 17.08 32.76
C ARG A 321 21.27 18.00 33.81
N MET A 322 20.43 18.69 34.57
CA MET A 322 20.89 19.48 35.71
C MET A 322 20.84 18.66 36.99
N GLY A 323 22.00 18.26 37.52
CA GLY A 323 22.15 17.82 38.91
C GLY A 323 22.54 18.95 39.86
N GLY A 324 22.79 20.14 39.31
CA GLY A 324 23.23 21.35 40.01
C GLY A 324 23.00 22.58 39.14
N THR A 325 23.38 23.75 39.67
CA THR A 325 23.26 25.03 38.96
C THR A 325 24.18 25.08 37.75
N LEU A 326 23.71 25.62 36.63
CA LEU A 326 24.57 25.90 35.47
C LEU A 326 25.58 26.99 35.82
N ASP A 327 26.86 26.77 35.56
CA ASP A 327 27.91 27.79 35.73
C ASP A 327 28.08 28.67 34.47
N GLY A 328 29.08 29.54 34.46
CA GLY A 328 29.34 30.45 33.34
C GLY A 328 29.78 29.73 32.05
N ASP A 329 30.57 28.66 32.17
CA ASP A 329 31.11 27.92 31.04
C ASP A 329 30.05 26.98 30.45
N ALA A 330 29.25 26.31 31.28
CA ALA A 330 28.08 25.55 30.87
C ALA A 330 27.07 26.45 30.13
N ARG A 331 26.75 27.64 30.67
CA ARG A 331 25.88 28.60 29.96
C ARG A 331 26.50 29.09 28.65
N ARG A 332 27.82 29.26 28.57
CA ARG A 332 28.51 29.62 27.33
C ARG A 332 28.35 28.51 26.29
N ALA A 333 28.58 27.25 26.68
CA ALA A 333 28.40 26.09 25.81
C ALA A 333 26.97 25.98 25.28
N LEU A 334 25.95 26.16 26.14
CA LEU A 334 24.55 26.17 25.70
C LEU A 334 24.26 27.30 24.71
N ARG A 335 24.77 28.51 24.94
CA ARG A 335 24.62 29.64 24.00
C ARG A 335 25.32 29.39 22.67
N GLU A 336 26.50 28.77 22.67
CA GLU A 336 27.21 28.35 21.45
C GLU A 336 26.39 27.34 20.62
N TRP A 337 25.52 26.57 21.29
CA TRP A 337 24.56 25.65 20.67
C TRP A 337 23.15 26.24 20.52
N GLU A 338 23.04 27.57 20.53
CA GLU A 338 21.82 28.33 20.33
C GLU A 338 20.72 28.09 21.40
N LEU A 339 21.08 27.63 22.60
CA LEU A 339 20.15 27.41 23.69
C LEU A 339 20.46 28.36 24.87
N ASP A 340 19.99 29.61 24.80
CA ASP A 340 20.21 30.59 25.88
C ASP A 340 19.27 30.34 27.07
N ALA A 341 19.81 29.70 28.11
CA ALA A 341 19.11 29.38 29.34
C ALA A 341 19.44 30.38 30.47
N ARG A 342 18.40 30.86 31.16
CA ARG A 342 18.44 31.83 32.26
C ARG A 342 17.80 31.23 33.52
N GLY A 343 18.15 31.77 34.68
CA GLY A 343 17.76 31.20 35.97
C GLY A 343 18.53 29.92 36.28
N GLY A 344 17.86 28.97 36.93
CA GLY A 344 18.40 27.68 37.33
C GLY A 344 19.27 27.74 38.60
N GLY A 345 18.98 28.70 39.48
CA GLY A 345 19.67 28.91 40.75
C GLY A 345 18.89 28.40 41.96
N GLN A 346 17.58 28.19 41.80
CA GLN A 346 16.69 27.67 42.83
C GLN A 346 15.99 26.41 42.32
N THR A 347 15.60 25.52 43.25
CA THR A 347 14.73 24.40 42.95
C THR A 347 13.32 24.67 43.46
N ALA A 348 12.35 24.06 42.79
CA ALA A 348 10.97 24.03 43.21
C ALA A 348 10.40 22.64 42.89
N THR A 349 9.54 22.16 43.78
CA THR A 349 8.75 20.95 43.59
C THR A 349 7.76 21.14 42.44
N VAL A 350 7.67 20.16 41.54
CA VAL A 350 6.70 20.13 40.46
C VAL A 350 5.99 18.78 40.43
N GLN A 351 4.67 18.85 40.27
CA GLN A 351 3.85 17.66 40.13
C GLN A 351 3.92 17.12 38.69
N LEU A 352 4.33 15.87 38.53
CA LEU A 352 4.35 15.18 37.23
C LEU A 352 3.00 14.58 36.87
N ARG A 353 2.29 13.98 37.83
CA ARG A 353 1.06 13.23 37.59
C ARG A 353 0.25 13.03 38.87
N ASP A 354 -1.06 12.85 38.71
CA ASP A 354 -1.95 12.26 39.72
C ASP A 354 -1.88 10.73 39.69
N ILE A 355 -1.91 10.14 40.88
CA ILE A 355 -2.07 8.71 41.10
C ILE A 355 -3.54 8.47 41.44
N ASP A 356 -4.20 7.67 40.60
CA ASP A 356 -5.54 7.21 40.89
C ASP A 356 -5.45 6.06 41.91
N THR A 357 -5.84 6.33 43.15
CA THR A 357 -5.71 5.39 44.27
C THR A 357 -6.88 4.41 44.36
N GLY A 358 -7.86 4.48 43.44
CA GLY A 358 -8.94 3.49 43.28
C GLY A 358 -9.99 3.46 44.40
N ASP A 359 -9.67 4.02 45.57
CA ASP A 359 -10.57 4.31 46.68
C ASP A 359 -10.62 5.81 46.87
N GLY A 360 -11.80 6.38 47.16
CA GLY A 360 -12.10 7.82 47.21
C GLY A 360 -11.36 8.68 48.26
N GLY A 361 -10.10 8.36 48.56
CA GLY A 361 -9.13 9.25 49.21
C GLY A 361 -8.58 10.29 48.22
N ALA A 362 -7.92 11.31 48.77
CA ALA A 362 -7.25 12.33 47.97
C ALA A 362 -6.25 11.69 47.00
N ALA A 363 -6.26 12.14 45.73
CA ALA A 363 -5.30 11.72 44.72
C ALA A 363 -3.87 11.97 45.24
N ALA A 364 -3.06 10.92 45.30
CA ALA A 364 -1.66 11.05 45.66
C ALA A 364 -0.90 11.63 44.45
N THR A 365 0.05 12.52 44.69
CA THR A 365 0.79 13.22 43.64
C THR A 365 2.19 12.63 43.49
N LEU A 366 2.66 12.52 42.25
CA LEU A 366 4.07 12.21 41.98
C LEU A 366 4.82 13.49 41.71
N ASP A 367 5.72 13.84 42.63
CA ASP A 367 6.44 15.10 42.63
C ASP A 367 7.95 14.89 42.38
N VAL A 368 8.57 15.86 41.73
CA VAL A 368 10.04 15.93 41.54
C VAL A 368 10.53 17.36 41.78
N GLU A 369 11.79 17.50 42.19
CA GLU A 369 12.47 18.79 42.26
C GLU A 369 13.00 19.19 40.89
N ARG A 370 12.71 20.44 40.48
CA ARG A 370 13.27 21.03 39.26
C ARG A 370 13.89 22.39 39.51
N PHE A 371 14.92 22.72 38.74
CA PHE A 371 15.49 24.05 38.70
C PHE A 371 14.58 25.06 37.96
N ASP A 372 14.61 26.32 38.39
CA ASP A 372 13.86 27.45 37.84
C ASP A 372 14.47 27.97 36.52
N LEU A 373 14.43 27.13 35.48
CA LEU A 373 15.03 27.44 34.18
C LEU A 373 14.05 28.10 33.22
N ALA A 374 14.47 29.20 32.59
CA ALA A 374 13.76 29.87 31.51
C ALA A 374 14.63 29.97 30.26
N PHE A 375 14.01 29.98 29.08
CA PHE A 375 14.72 30.11 27.80
C PHE A 375 14.38 31.45 27.15
N ALA A 376 15.39 32.11 26.61
CA ALA A 376 15.22 33.43 25.99
C ALA A 376 14.67 33.35 24.55
N ASP A 377 14.87 32.22 23.87
CA ASP A 377 14.57 32.04 22.46
C ASP A 377 13.16 31.47 22.24
N THR A 378 12.41 32.08 21.32
CA THR A 378 11.06 31.66 20.91
C THR A 378 11.03 30.32 20.17
N GLY A 379 12.16 29.83 19.66
CA GLY A 379 12.28 28.53 19.00
C GLY A 379 12.41 27.34 19.95
N VAL A 380 12.43 27.57 21.27
CA VAL A 380 12.55 26.51 22.28
C VAL A 380 11.17 26.00 22.67
N VAL A 381 10.98 24.69 22.56
CA VAL A 381 9.73 23.99 22.88
C VAL A 381 9.89 23.26 24.22
N PRO A 382 8.84 23.17 25.07
CA PRO A 382 8.89 22.38 26.30
C PRO A 382 9.34 20.94 26.03
N LEU A 383 10.29 20.46 26.84
CA LEU A 383 10.78 19.08 26.76
C LEU A 383 9.79 18.11 27.41
N LEU A 384 9.29 18.47 28.58
CA LEU A 384 8.25 17.75 29.30
C LEU A 384 7.16 18.73 29.76
N ARG A 385 6.02 18.20 30.18
CA ARG A 385 4.94 18.95 30.82
C ARG A 385 4.60 18.34 32.16
N ALA A 386 4.41 19.19 33.15
CA ALA A 386 3.86 18.88 34.46
C ALA A 386 2.35 18.58 34.37
N ALA A 387 1.76 18.11 35.48
CA ALA A 387 0.33 17.82 35.58
C ALA A 387 -0.55 19.05 35.31
N ASP A 388 -0.09 20.23 35.74
CA ASP A 388 -0.74 21.53 35.50
C ASP A 388 -0.49 22.11 34.08
N GLY A 389 0.24 21.37 33.24
CA GLY A 389 0.62 21.78 31.89
C GLY A 389 1.86 22.68 31.81
N ALA A 390 2.45 23.06 32.95
CA ALA A 390 3.67 23.86 33.00
C ALA A 390 4.84 23.15 32.31
N ALA A 391 5.68 23.92 31.63
CA ALA A 391 6.84 23.40 30.92
C ALA A 391 7.94 22.98 31.90
N ILE A 392 8.47 21.77 31.72
CA ILE A 392 9.66 21.29 32.43
C ILE A 392 10.79 21.16 31.41
N GLY A 393 11.78 22.04 31.54
CA GLY A 393 12.89 22.11 30.60
C GLY A 393 12.48 22.55 29.21
N GLY A 394 13.41 22.45 28.28
CA GLY A 394 13.20 22.92 26.91
C GLY A 394 14.20 22.33 25.96
N TRP A 395 13.80 22.22 24.70
CA TRP A 395 14.63 21.74 23.63
C TRP A 395 14.40 22.53 22.35
N ARG A 396 15.37 22.45 21.44
CA ARG A 396 15.26 22.99 20.08
C ARG A 396 15.90 22.03 19.07
N ALA A 397 15.49 22.17 17.81
CA ALA A 397 16.17 21.51 16.70
C ALA A 397 17.46 22.27 16.34
N VAL A 398 18.51 21.52 15.99
CA VAL A 398 19.78 22.04 15.45
C VAL A 398 20.17 21.16 14.26
N GLY A 399 19.98 21.66 13.04
CA GLY A 399 20.08 20.83 11.83
C GLY A 399 19.08 19.67 11.86
N ARG A 400 19.56 18.43 11.77
CA ARG A 400 18.73 17.21 11.88
C ARG A 400 18.59 16.69 13.32
N GLY A 401 19.44 17.16 14.23
CA GLY A 401 19.47 16.74 15.63
C GLY A 401 18.73 17.71 16.53
N ARG A 402 18.86 17.48 17.83
CA ARG A 402 18.11 18.19 18.87
C ARG A 402 19.00 18.40 20.08
N ILE A 403 18.87 19.56 20.72
CA ILE A 403 19.47 19.84 22.02
C ILE A 403 18.38 20.18 23.03
N GLY A 404 18.44 19.55 24.20
CA GLY A 404 17.53 19.83 25.31
C GLY A 404 18.25 19.99 26.64
N VAL A 405 17.63 20.75 27.54
CA VAL A 405 18.02 20.84 28.95
C VAL A 405 16.86 20.31 29.80
N LEU A 406 17.14 19.32 30.64
CA LEU A 406 16.22 18.78 31.63
C LEU A 406 16.62 19.30 33.02
N PRO A 407 15.87 20.26 33.58
CA PRO A 407 16.17 20.85 34.87
C PRO A 407 15.68 20.00 36.05
N VAL A 408 15.44 18.69 35.89
CA VAL A 408 14.98 17.81 36.98
C VAL A 408 16.18 17.31 37.77
N ALA A 409 16.19 17.60 39.07
CA ALA A 409 17.32 17.32 39.94
C ALA A 409 17.35 15.86 40.43
N ASP A 410 16.19 15.28 40.72
CA ASP A 410 16.05 14.11 41.59
C ASP A 410 15.05 13.06 41.08
N SER A 411 14.98 12.82 39.76
CA SER A 411 14.01 11.87 39.20
C SER A 411 14.11 10.45 39.79
N TYR A 412 15.29 10.07 40.31
CA TYR A 412 15.51 8.82 41.05
C TYR A 412 14.61 8.62 42.29
N THR A 413 14.09 9.69 42.89
CA THR A 413 13.20 9.61 44.07
C THR A 413 11.90 8.89 43.73
N LEU A 414 11.42 8.99 42.48
CA LEU A 414 10.27 8.23 41.98
C LEU A 414 10.50 6.72 42.10
N VAL A 415 11.69 6.24 41.74
CA VAL A 415 12.03 4.81 41.86
C VAL A 415 12.11 4.39 43.32
N LEU A 416 12.68 5.24 44.19
CA LEU A 416 12.74 5.00 45.62
C LEU A 416 11.34 4.97 46.27
N ALA A 417 10.40 5.73 45.73
CA ALA A 417 9.00 5.73 46.13
C ALA A 417 8.17 4.58 45.54
N GLY A 418 8.77 3.67 44.76
CA GLY A 418 8.09 2.52 44.15
C GLY A 418 7.48 2.79 42.77
N HIS A 419 7.65 3.99 42.22
CA HIS A 419 7.10 4.43 40.94
C HIS A 419 8.15 4.39 39.82
N ALA A 420 8.72 3.20 39.61
CA ALA A 420 9.70 2.96 38.54
C ALA A 420 9.10 3.13 37.13
N ASP A 421 7.79 2.91 37.00
CA ASP A 421 7.01 3.16 35.79
C ASP A 421 6.97 4.65 35.43
N ALA A 422 6.74 5.54 36.41
CA ALA A 422 6.74 6.99 36.19
C ALA A 422 8.13 7.53 35.83
N HIS A 423 9.19 7.00 36.48
CA HIS A 423 10.57 7.30 36.10
C HIS A 423 10.85 6.85 34.65
N ALA A 424 10.47 5.62 34.28
CA ALA A 424 10.66 5.12 32.93
C ALA A 424 9.87 5.93 31.90
N GLU A 425 8.65 6.32 32.21
CA GLU A 425 7.82 7.18 31.35
C GLU A 425 8.49 8.54 31.10
N LEU A 426 8.98 9.19 32.16
CA LEU A 426 9.71 10.46 32.06
C LEU A 426 10.89 10.34 31.09
N TRP A 427 11.76 9.35 31.30
CA TRP A 427 12.96 9.16 30.48
C TRP A 427 12.65 8.68 29.06
N ASN A 428 11.62 7.86 28.87
CA ASN A 428 11.14 7.47 27.55
C ASN A 428 10.62 8.67 26.75
N ARG A 429 9.90 9.62 27.39
CA ARG A 429 9.46 10.86 26.74
C ARG A 429 10.64 11.75 26.33
N VAL A 430 11.65 11.88 27.20
CA VAL A 430 12.89 12.62 26.88
C VAL A 430 13.62 11.98 25.71
N LEU A 431 13.79 10.66 25.73
CA LEU A 431 14.43 9.90 24.67
C LEU A 431 13.67 10.03 23.35
N ALA A 432 12.35 9.82 23.34
CA ALA A 432 11.51 9.97 22.15
C ALA A 432 11.58 11.38 21.54
N THR A 433 11.80 12.39 22.38
CA THR A 433 11.92 13.79 21.94
C THR A 433 13.31 14.14 21.46
N LEU A 434 14.39 13.63 22.06
CA LEU A 434 15.74 14.10 21.76
C LEU A 434 16.58 13.16 20.92
N ALA A 435 16.33 11.84 20.97
CA ALA A 435 17.12 10.86 20.24
C ALA A 435 17.11 11.14 18.73
N ARG A 436 18.18 10.72 18.06
CA ARG A 436 18.29 10.73 16.61
C ARG A 436 17.01 10.15 15.99
N PRO A 437 16.34 10.87 15.09
CA PRO A 437 15.16 10.36 14.43
C PRO A 437 15.47 9.07 13.70
N LEU A 438 14.66 8.03 13.94
CA LEU A 438 14.72 6.80 13.16
C LEU A 438 14.47 7.13 11.68
N PRO A 439 15.19 6.49 10.74
CA PRO A 439 14.91 6.68 9.33
C PRO A 439 13.47 6.25 9.05
N ALA A 440 12.69 7.13 8.40
CA ALA A 440 11.36 6.77 7.96
C ALA A 440 11.46 5.58 7.01
N SER A 441 10.80 4.47 7.34
CA SER A 441 10.79 3.30 6.48
C SER A 441 10.10 3.68 5.16
N PRO A 442 10.77 3.52 4.01
CA PRO A 442 10.15 3.78 2.71
C PRO A 442 9.05 2.76 2.39
N LEU A 443 8.91 1.70 3.21
CA LEU A 443 7.88 0.68 3.11
C LEU A 443 6.67 0.96 4.03
N ALA A 444 6.64 2.08 4.75
CA ALA A 444 5.55 2.42 5.66
C ALA A 444 4.19 2.58 4.96
N THR A 445 4.18 2.95 3.67
CA THR A 445 2.97 3.10 2.85
C THR A 445 2.42 1.78 2.32
N LEU A 446 3.10 0.65 2.53
CA LEU A 446 2.59 -0.65 2.10
C LEU A 446 1.29 -0.99 2.82
N PRO A 447 0.29 -1.51 2.09
CA PRO A 447 -0.94 -1.99 2.70
C PRO A 447 -0.62 -3.16 3.64
N ALA A 448 -1.42 -3.33 4.70
CA ALA A 448 -1.25 -4.45 5.62
C ALA A 448 -1.62 -5.79 4.96
N TRP A 449 -2.54 -5.77 3.98
CA TRP A 449 -3.00 -6.94 3.26
C TRP A 449 -3.36 -6.64 1.79
N ALA A 450 -3.49 -7.69 0.99
CA ALA A 450 -3.95 -7.65 -0.40
C ALA A 450 -4.69 -8.95 -0.78
N TRP A 451 -5.34 -8.99 -1.95
CA TRP A 451 -6.07 -10.17 -2.43
C TRP A 451 -5.21 -11.05 -3.35
N ALA A 452 -5.26 -12.37 -3.16
CA ALA A 452 -4.69 -13.31 -4.12
C ALA A 452 -5.46 -13.25 -5.45
N GLY A 453 -4.71 -13.27 -6.56
CA GLY A 453 -5.25 -13.23 -7.92
C GLY A 453 -5.69 -11.85 -8.41
N GLU A 454 -5.65 -10.81 -7.57
CA GLU A 454 -6.04 -9.45 -7.96
C GLU A 454 -4.84 -8.51 -8.07
N ARG A 455 -4.98 -7.48 -8.92
CA ARG A 455 -3.99 -6.41 -9.04
C ARG A 455 -4.04 -5.52 -7.81
N THR A 456 -2.88 -5.28 -7.21
CA THR A 456 -2.68 -4.27 -6.17
C THR A 456 -1.75 -3.18 -6.69
N ALA A 457 -2.16 -1.91 -6.56
CA ALA A 457 -1.29 -0.78 -6.88
C ALA A 457 -0.48 -0.39 -5.64
N LEU A 458 0.85 -0.35 -5.77
CA LEU A 458 1.77 0.03 -4.71
C LEU A 458 2.50 1.30 -5.12
N CYS A 459 2.34 2.38 -4.35
CA CYS A 459 2.85 3.70 -4.68
C CYS A 459 3.83 4.21 -3.62
N GLY A 460 4.76 5.09 -4.02
CA GLY A 460 5.73 5.69 -3.10
C GLY A 460 6.86 4.75 -2.65
N LEU A 461 7.07 3.63 -3.35
CA LEU A 461 8.14 2.69 -3.06
C LEU A 461 9.45 3.07 -3.79
N PRO A 462 10.63 2.77 -3.21
CA PRO A 462 11.91 2.99 -3.88
C PRO A 462 12.05 2.15 -5.16
N ALA A 463 12.80 2.67 -6.12
CA ALA A 463 13.16 1.93 -7.32
C ALA A 463 13.93 0.65 -6.95
N GLY A 464 13.61 -0.46 -7.62
CA GLY A 464 14.25 -1.76 -7.34
C GLY A 464 13.67 -2.50 -6.13
N THR A 465 12.55 -2.05 -5.56
CA THR A 465 11.81 -2.82 -4.55
C THR A 465 11.43 -4.18 -5.11
N ARG A 466 11.70 -5.24 -4.35
CA ARG A 466 11.37 -6.63 -4.71
C ARG A 466 10.35 -7.17 -3.72
N ILE A 467 9.44 -7.99 -4.21
CA ILE A 467 8.50 -8.75 -3.39
C ILE A 467 8.92 -10.22 -3.43
N GLU A 468 9.17 -10.78 -2.24
CA GLU A 468 9.43 -12.19 -2.02
C GLU A 468 8.12 -12.88 -1.66
N ALA A 469 7.75 -13.89 -2.45
CA ALA A 469 6.62 -14.76 -2.25
C ALA A 469 6.96 -15.88 -1.24
N PRO A 470 5.97 -16.62 -0.70
CA PRO A 470 6.17 -17.62 0.35
C PRO A 470 6.93 -18.84 -0.21
N ASP A 471 6.80 -19.09 -1.52
CA ASP A 471 7.55 -20.07 -2.30
C ASP A 471 8.98 -19.63 -2.65
N ARG A 472 9.44 -18.49 -2.10
CA ARG A 472 10.71 -17.81 -2.39
C ARG A 472 10.83 -17.29 -3.83
N GLY A 473 9.75 -17.27 -4.60
CA GLY A 473 9.69 -16.54 -5.86
C GLY A 473 9.90 -15.05 -5.62
N THR A 474 10.64 -14.37 -6.49
CA THR A 474 10.87 -12.92 -6.36
C THR A 474 10.28 -12.19 -7.56
N THR A 475 9.58 -11.09 -7.26
CA THR A 475 9.00 -10.20 -8.28
C THR A 475 9.56 -8.81 -8.07
N THR A 476 10.27 -8.28 -9.06
CA THR A 476 10.75 -6.88 -9.02
C THR A 476 9.61 -5.95 -9.43
N LEU A 477 9.34 -4.94 -8.61
CA LEU A 477 8.35 -3.93 -8.92
C LEU A 477 8.89 -2.95 -9.96
N VAL A 478 8.10 -2.71 -11.00
CA VAL A 478 8.39 -1.71 -12.04
C VAL A 478 7.45 -0.54 -11.81
N ALA A 479 8.00 0.63 -11.51
CA ALA A 479 7.23 1.86 -11.35
C ALA A 479 6.85 2.42 -12.72
N ASP A 480 5.58 2.79 -12.87
CA ASP A 480 5.08 3.45 -14.08
C ASP A 480 5.16 4.98 -13.91
N PRO A 481 5.99 5.68 -14.71
CA PRO A 481 6.11 7.13 -14.66
C PRO A 481 4.80 7.88 -14.98
N HIS A 482 3.94 7.29 -15.81
CA HIS A 482 2.65 7.89 -16.17
C HIS A 482 1.58 7.68 -15.09
N ALA A 483 1.80 6.77 -14.15
CA ALA A 483 0.93 6.48 -13.02
C ALA A 483 1.50 7.00 -11.69
N GLY A 484 2.26 8.10 -11.70
CA GLY A 484 2.79 8.71 -10.47
C GLY A 484 3.83 7.84 -9.74
N ASN A 485 4.62 7.05 -10.47
CA ASN A 485 5.59 6.10 -9.94
C ASN A 485 4.96 4.97 -9.11
N CYS A 486 3.71 4.60 -9.39
CA CYS A 486 3.10 3.40 -8.82
C CYS A 486 3.52 2.15 -9.58
N SER A 487 3.63 1.03 -8.87
CA SER A 487 3.87 -0.30 -9.43
C SER A 487 2.62 -1.16 -9.31
N GLY A 488 2.32 -1.93 -10.36
CA GLY A 488 1.28 -2.97 -10.30
C GLY A 488 1.87 -4.28 -9.80
N TRP A 489 1.19 -4.93 -8.86
CA TRP A 489 1.57 -6.22 -8.31
C TRP A 489 0.39 -7.21 -8.36
N TRP A 490 0.64 -8.45 -8.78
CA TRP A 490 -0.36 -9.52 -8.90
C TRP A 490 0.08 -10.76 -8.11
N PRO A 491 -0.17 -10.81 -6.80
CA PRO A 491 0.14 -11.99 -5.99
C PRO A 491 -0.76 -13.16 -6.39
N ARG A 492 -0.17 -14.33 -6.68
CA ARG A 492 -0.96 -15.54 -7.04
C ARG A 492 -1.23 -16.48 -5.87
N GLN A 493 -0.37 -16.47 -4.86
CA GLN A 493 -0.47 -17.32 -3.68
C GLN A 493 -0.90 -16.49 -2.48
N ALA A 494 -1.75 -17.07 -1.64
CA ALA A 494 -2.06 -16.51 -0.33
C ALA A 494 -0.90 -16.77 0.65
N GLY A 495 -0.77 -15.91 1.66
CA GLY A 495 0.26 -15.99 2.69
C GLY A 495 1.01 -14.68 2.86
N TRP A 496 2.11 -14.73 3.61
CA TRP A 496 2.96 -13.57 3.84
C TRP A 496 3.90 -13.36 2.65
N HIS A 497 3.81 -12.17 2.05
CA HIS A 497 4.78 -11.68 1.08
C HIS A 497 5.65 -10.61 1.72
N ARG A 498 6.95 -10.64 1.46
CA ARG A 498 7.90 -9.69 2.03
C ARG A 498 8.36 -8.72 0.96
N ALA A 499 8.06 -7.43 1.13
CA ALA A 499 8.65 -6.38 0.32
C ALA A 499 10.04 -6.03 0.88
N VAL A 500 11.03 -5.93 0.00
CA VAL A 500 12.43 -5.63 0.33
C VAL A 500 12.91 -4.44 -0.50
N ALA A 501 13.40 -3.40 0.17
CA ALA A 501 13.97 -2.21 -0.43
C ALA A 501 15.24 -1.78 0.33
N GLY A 502 16.41 -2.13 -0.21
CA GLY A 502 17.68 -1.97 0.51
C GLY A 502 17.68 -2.81 1.80
N ASP A 503 17.96 -2.15 2.93
CA ASP A 503 17.96 -2.79 4.26
C ASP A 503 16.56 -2.84 4.91
N PHE A 504 15.55 -2.23 4.28
CA PHE A 504 14.19 -2.24 4.79
C PHE A 504 13.43 -3.46 4.27
N SER A 505 12.70 -4.12 5.17
CA SER A 505 11.74 -5.16 4.81
C SER A 505 10.43 -4.98 5.57
N ALA A 506 9.31 -5.32 4.93
CA ALA A 506 7.99 -5.28 5.53
C ALA A 506 7.07 -6.33 4.90
N GLY A 507 6.24 -6.98 5.71
CA GLY A 507 5.25 -7.93 5.25
C GLY A 507 4.01 -7.27 4.65
N VAL A 508 3.38 -7.99 3.72
CA VAL A 508 2.02 -7.77 3.23
C VAL A 508 1.32 -9.12 3.25
N ARG A 509 0.20 -9.23 3.98
CA ARG A 509 -0.56 -10.48 4.04
C ARG A 509 -1.50 -10.60 2.85
N VAL A 510 -1.24 -11.55 1.96
CA VAL A 510 -2.15 -11.83 0.84
C VAL A 510 -3.20 -12.83 1.27
N ILE A 511 -4.47 -12.44 1.22
CA ILE A 511 -5.63 -13.25 1.65
C ILE A 511 -6.25 -13.92 0.41
N ASP A 512 -6.65 -15.19 0.54
CA ASP A 512 -7.45 -15.86 -0.49
C ASP A 512 -8.90 -15.36 -0.40
N PRO A 513 -9.49 -14.83 -1.50
CA PRO A 513 -10.91 -14.47 -1.55
C PRO A 513 -11.86 -15.60 -1.09
N ALA A 514 -11.48 -16.86 -1.27
CA ALA A 514 -12.28 -18.02 -0.89
C ALA A 514 -12.36 -18.22 0.64
N ASP A 515 -11.33 -17.77 1.38
CA ASP A 515 -11.25 -17.85 2.85
C ASP A 515 -11.92 -16.66 3.53
N ALA A 516 -12.09 -15.54 2.83
CA ALA A 516 -12.66 -14.30 3.33
C ALA A 516 -13.81 -13.79 2.44
N ARG A 517 -14.79 -14.66 2.17
CA ARG A 517 -15.84 -14.42 1.15
C ARG A 517 -16.69 -13.18 1.44
N ALA A 518 -17.09 -12.97 2.69
CA ALA A 518 -17.93 -11.84 3.07
C ALA A 518 -17.18 -10.51 2.90
N LEU A 519 -15.94 -10.45 3.39
CA LEU A 519 -15.04 -9.32 3.23
C LEU A 519 -14.75 -9.02 1.75
N HIS A 520 -14.43 -10.05 0.95
CA HIS A 520 -14.14 -9.88 -0.48
C HIS A 520 -15.37 -9.38 -1.26
N ALA A 521 -16.54 -9.97 -0.99
CA ALA A 521 -17.79 -9.55 -1.62
C ALA A 521 -18.12 -8.10 -1.28
N GLN A 522 -17.98 -7.69 -0.01
CA GLN A 522 -18.22 -6.31 0.41
C GLN A 522 -17.22 -5.35 -0.24
N ALA A 523 -15.92 -5.67 -0.22
CA ALA A 523 -14.89 -4.84 -0.87
C ALA A 523 -15.14 -4.70 -2.38
N THR A 524 -15.60 -5.77 -3.04
CA THR A 524 -15.96 -5.75 -4.47
C THR A 524 -17.16 -4.85 -4.75
N ARG A 525 -18.20 -4.89 -3.89
CA ARG A 525 -19.37 -4.02 -3.97
C ARG A 525 -19.00 -2.56 -3.83
N GLU A 526 -18.24 -2.23 -2.78
CA GLU A 526 -17.84 -0.86 -2.49
C GLU A 526 -17.01 -0.27 -3.63
N ALA A 527 -16.00 -1.02 -4.09
CA ALA A 527 -15.18 -0.60 -5.21
C ALA A 527 -15.97 -0.46 -6.53
N THR A 528 -16.99 -1.29 -6.77
CA THR A 528 -17.86 -1.15 -7.94
C THR A 528 -18.79 0.05 -7.80
N SER A 529 -19.33 0.30 -6.62
CA SER A 529 -20.19 1.46 -6.34
C SER A 529 -19.43 2.80 -6.44
N ALA A 530 -18.13 2.79 -6.18
CA ALA A 530 -17.25 3.95 -6.33
C ALA A 530 -16.99 4.33 -7.79
N LEU A 531 -17.26 3.44 -8.75
CA LEU A 531 -17.16 3.73 -10.18
C LEU A 531 -18.28 4.70 -10.56
N ARG A 532 -17.94 5.99 -10.73
CA ARG A 532 -18.91 7.02 -11.10
C ARG A 532 -19.36 6.85 -12.55
N GLY A 533 -20.63 6.50 -12.78
CA GLY A 533 -21.31 6.71 -14.05
C GLY A 533 -21.76 8.16 -14.18
N SER A 534 -21.44 8.83 -15.29
CA SER A 534 -22.02 10.14 -15.59
C SER A 534 -23.54 10.00 -15.79
N ASN A 535 -24.31 10.69 -14.95
CA ASN A 535 -25.76 10.79 -15.08
C ASN A 535 -26.11 11.66 -16.30
N GLY A 536 -26.21 11.03 -17.47
CA GLY A 536 -26.62 11.73 -18.69
C GLY A 536 -26.77 10.76 -19.86
N ILE A 537 -27.94 10.16 -20.02
CA ILE A 537 -28.31 9.46 -21.25
C ILE A 537 -28.71 10.52 -22.27
N THR A 538 -27.77 11.00 -23.08
CA THR A 538 -28.07 11.87 -24.23
C THR A 538 -28.54 11.06 -25.44
N ALA A 539 -29.54 11.62 -26.15
CA ALA A 539 -30.27 10.97 -27.23
C ALA A 539 -29.40 10.60 -28.46
N ALA A 540 -29.94 9.62 -29.19
CA ALA A 540 -29.23 8.66 -30.02
C ALA A 540 -28.66 9.17 -31.36
N SER A 541 -27.51 8.61 -31.73
CA SER A 541 -27.12 8.35 -33.13
C SER A 541 -26.41 7.00 -33.22
N ALA A 542 -26.71 6.20 -34.24
CA ALA A 542 -26.12 4.87 -34.41
C ALA A 542 -24.63 4.97 -34.75
N LEU A 543 -23.80 4.11 -34.14
CA LEU A 543 -22.37 4.06 -34.43
C LEU A 543 -22.12 3.17 -35.66
N PRO A 544 -21.36 3.64 -36.67
CA PRO A 544 -21.05 2.84 -37.84
C PRO A 544 -19.97 1.82 -37.52
N VAL A 545 -20.34 0.55 -37.38
CA VAL A 545 -19.43 -0.57 -37.08
C VAL A 545 -19.09 -1.32 -38.37
N PRO A 546 -17.83 -1.71 -38.62
CA PRO A 546 -17.47 -2.54 -39.77
C PRO A 546 -18.19 -3.91 -39.72
N GLY A 547 -18.84 -4.31 -40.80
CA GLY A 547 -19.52 -5.60 -40.90
C GLY A 547 -18.57 -6.82 -40.91
N PRO A 548 -19.11 -8.05 -40.84
CA PRO A 548 -18.33 -9.27 -40.85
C PRO A 548 -17.50 -9.41 -42.14
N ARG A 549 -16.21 -9.71 -41.99
CA ARG A 549 -15.25 -9.82 -43.12
C ARG A 549 -15.26 -11.18 -43.82
N TRP A 550 -15.69 -12.23 -43.11
CA TRP A 550 -15.59 -13.61 -43.57
C TRP A 550 -16.38 -13.93 -44.86
N PRO A 551 -17.58 -13.38 -45.13
CA PRO A 551 -18.29 -13.71 -46.37
C PRO A 551 -17.55 -13.20 -47.61
N TRP A 552 -16.95 -12.01 -47.49
CA TRP A 552 -16.15 -11.38 -48.54
C TRP A 552 -14.85 -12.12 -48.79
N LEU A 553 -14.18 -12.59 -47.72
CA LEU A 553 -12.97 -13.38 -47.82
C LEU A 553 -13.24 -14.75 -48.43
N LEU A 554 -14.34 -15.40 -48.06
CA LEU A 554 -14.76 -16.67 -48.67
C LEU A 554 -15.05 -16.47 -50.18
N GLY A 555 -15.80 -15.42 -50.54
CA GLY A 555 -16.04 -15.06 -51.93
C GLY A 555 -14.74 -14.81 -52.71
N PHE A 556 -13.79 -14.10 -52.11
CA PHE A 556 -12.47 -13.87 -52.71
C PHE A 556 -11.71 -15.18 -52.94
N VAL A 557 -11.67 -16.08 -51.95
CA VAL A 557 -10.99 -17.38 -52.08
C VAL A 557 -11.62 -18.22 -53.20
N LEU A 558 -12.94 -18.24 -53.30
CA LEU A 558 -13.64 -18.95 -54.38
C LEU A 558 -13.32 -18.34 -55.75
N ALA A 559 -13.33 -17.01 -55.87
CA ALA A 559 -12.98 -16.32 -57.11
C ALA A 559 -11.51 -16.53 -57.51
N ALA A 560 -10.59 -16.50 -56.54
CA ALA A 560 -9.16 -16.75 -56.75
C ALA A 560 -8.89 -18.21 -57.13
N ALA A 561 -9.58 -19.18 -56.50
CA ALA A 561 -9.49 -20.59 -56.86
C ALA A 561 -10.03 -20.85 -58.28
N LEU A 562 -11.12 -20.18 -58.65
CA LEU A 562 -11.67 -20.26 -60.01
C LEU A 562 -10.74 -19.63 -61.05
N LEU A 563 -10.12 -18.47 -60.75
CA LEU A 563 -9.08 -17.85 -61.60
C LEU A 563 -7.92 -18.82 -61.83
N TRP A 564 -7.37 -19.38 -60.75
CA TRP A 564 -6.26 -20.30 -60.79
C TRP A 564 -6.57 -21.55 -61.62
N TRP A 565 -7.77 -22.12 -61.44
CA TRP A 565 -8.20 -23.29 -62.19
C TRP A 565 -8.41 -22.99 -63.68
N LEU A 566 -9.04 -21.85 -64.01
CA LEU A 566 -9.22 -21.41 -65.39
C LEU A 566 -7.90 -21.06 -66.08
N GLU A 567 -6.88 -20.61 -65.36
CA GLU A 567 -5.54 -20.37 -65.93
C GLU A 567 -4.78 -21.69 -66.19
N ARG A 568 -4.96 -22.70 -65.34
CA ARG A 568 -4.26 -24.00 -65.46
C ARG A 568 -4.90 -25.02 -66.41
N ARG A 569 -6.11 -24.78 -66.91
CA ARG A 569 -6.77 -25.66 -67.89
C ARG A 569 -5.96 -25.71 -69.21
N PRO A 570 -5.46 -26.90 -69.63
CA PRO A 570 -4.76 -27.06 -70.90
C PRO A 570 -5.66 -26.65 -72.07
N ARG A 571 -5.07 -26.06 -73.12
CA ARG A 571 -5.78 -25.84 -74.39
C ARG A 571 -6.21 -27.22 -74.93
N PRO A 572 -7.44 -27.40 -75.45
CA PRO A 572 -7.74 -28.61 -76.21
C PRO A 572 -6.78 -28.65 -77.41
N SER A 573 -5.90 -29.64 -77.43
CA SER A 573 -5.07 -29.97 -78.58
C SER A 573 -5.99 -30.39 -79.72
N GLY A 574 -6.12 -29.54 -80.73
CA GLY A 574 -6.72 -29.93 -82.01
C GLY A 574 -5.88 -31.06 -82.61
N GLY A 575 -6.46 -32.25 -82.68
CA GLY A 575 -5.84 -33.42 -83.27
C GLY A 575 -6.90 -34.41 -83.68
N ALA A 576 -7.31 -34.38 -84.95
CA ALA A 576 -7.94 -35.49 -85.62
C ALA A 576 -7.09 -35.80 -86.87
N HIS A 577 -6.12 -36.69 -86.70
CA HIS A 577 -5.55 -37.47 -87.79
C HIS A 577 -6.59 -38.52 -88.21
N ALA A 578 -6.90 -38.58 -89.50
CA ALA A 578 -7.67 -39.65 -90.12
C ALA A 578 -6.75 -40.86 -90.42
N PRO A 579 -7.18 -42.12 -90.16
CA PRO A 579 -6.62 -43.31 -90.78
C PRO A 579 -7.43 -43.69 -92.04
N GLY A 580 -6.76 -44.12 -93.10
CA GLY A 580 -7.36 -44.39 -94.42
C GLY A 580 -7.87 -45.82 -94.64
N SER A 581 -8.60 -46.03 -95.74
CA SER A 581 -8.64 -47.27 -96.54
C SER A 581 -9.49 -47.10 -97.82
N ALA A 582 -8.84 -47.04 -98.99
CA ALA A 582 -9.14 -47.72 -100.25
C ALA A 582 -8.11 -47.30 -101.29
#